data_AF-G7WLB6-F1
#
_entry.id   AF-G7WLB6-F1
#
_cell.length_a   1.000
_cell.length_b   1.000
_cell.length_c   1.000
_cell.angle_alpha   90.00
_cell.angle_beta   90.00
_cell.angle_gamma   90.00
#
_symmetry.space_group_name_H-M   'P 1'
#
loop_
_entity.id
_entity.type
_entity.pdbx_description
1 polymer ?
#
loop_
_entity_poly.entity_id
_entity_poly.type
_entity_poly.pdbx_seq_one_letter_code
_entity_poly.pdbx_strand_id
1 'polypeptide(L)'
;MRTGELLWRLAAHRDSNDRLMGRAKTLSPEEMEGSTDPEVLRIRRMALAVRGEVCRMRGFIRLAPLGDRVLWGRISPHHDVGFEVSDFFARRFPGKLIVLGDGRRSWSSLYAGGLLLHQEGGGLAATLSEISGIMDLLAQEGEEEGRQRSEEKGGKDQAETKVEPQHIGAVERPGTAAADLWTVYYQSLDEPRKAGGRRYGGRISKRSIKSAGLDAEKGSGSAKLQDFI
;
A
#
# COMPACT_ATOMS: atom_id res chain seq x y z
N MET A 1 -19.50 -14.64 11.08
CA MET A 1 -18.54 -14.44 9.94
C MET A 1 -19.15 -15.08 8.71
N ARG A 2 -19.14 -14.46 7.52
CA ARG A 2 -19.76 -15.10 6.33
C ARG A 2 -18.94 -16.30 5.84
N THR A 3 -19.59 -17.32 5.28
CA THR A 3 -18.92 -18.57 4.84
C THR A 3 -17.83 -18.31 3.79
N GLY A 4 -18.08 -17.45 2.80
CA GLY A 4 -17.06 -17.12 1.79
C GLY A 4 -15.83 -16.41 2.37
N GLU A 5 -16.06 -15.49 3.32
CA GLU A 5 -15.00 -14.76 4.02
C GLU A 5 -14.17 -15.69 4.92
N LEU A 6 -14.83 -16.66 5.55
CA LEU A 6 -14.17 -17.70 6.33
C LEU A 6 -13.25 -18.56 5.45
N LEU A 7 -13.78 -19.11 4.36
CA LEU A 7 -13.03 -20.00 3.48
C LEU A 7 -11.81 -19.31 2.88
N TRP A 8 -11.97 -18.06 2.45
CA TRP A 8 -10.86 -17.27 1.94
C TRP A 8 -9.76 -17.08 3.01
N ARG A 9 -10.13 -16.70 4.23
CA ARG A 9 -9.16 -16.51 5.32
C ARG A 9 -8.48 -17.80 5.72
N LEU A 10 -9.23 -18.90 5.73
CA LEU A 10 -8.67 -20.20 6.07
C LEU A 10 -7.69 -20.65 4.99
N ALA A 11 -8.02 -20.47 3.71
CA ALA A 11 -7.11 -20.77 2.59
C ALA A 11 -5.80 -19.97 2.65
N ALA A 12 -5.88 -18.69 3.04
CA ALA A 12 -4.70 -17.85 3.22
C ALA A 12 -3.80 -18.28 4.39
N HIS A 13 -4.31 -19.04 5.36
CA HIS A 13 -3.53 -19.44 6.53
C HIS A 13 -2.48 -20.50 6.16
N ARG A 14 -1.20 -20.25 6.46
CA ARG A 14 -0.04 -21.13 6.18
C ARG A 14 -0.22 -22.62 6.55
N ASP A 15 -0.90 -22.90 7.66
CA ASP A 15 -1.10 -24.26 8.17
C ASP A 15 -2.49 -24.84 7.83
N SER A 16 -3.17 -24.25 6.83
CA SER A 16 -4.43 -24.76 6.31
C SER A 16 -4.23 -26.06 5.55
N ASN A 17 -5.24 -26.93 5.58
CA ASN A 17 -5.25 -28.20 4.87
C ASN A 17 -6.66 -28.57 4.41
N ASP A 18 -6.74 -29.53 3.50
CA ASP A 18 -8.00 -29.92 2.86
C ASP A 18 -9.05 -30.43 3.85
N ARG A 19 -8.63 -31.07 4.93
CA ARG A 19 -9.54 -31.53 6.00
C ARG A 19 -10.23 -30.34 6.68
N LEU A 20 -9.45 -29.32 7.09
CA LEU A 20 -9.99 -28.12 7.73
C LEU A 20 -10.85 -27.31 6.75
N MET A 21 -10.45 -27.24 5.48
CA MET A 21 -11.23 -26.59 4.42
C MET A 21 -12.55 -27.31 4.17
N GLY A 22 -12.54 -28.64 4.11
CA GLY A 22 -13.73 -29.48 3.96
C GLY A 22 -14.70 -29.27 5.12
N ARG A 23 -14.20 -29.27 6.35
CA ARG A 23 -15.00 -28.97 7.53
C ARG A 23 -15.57 -27.55 7.51
N ALA A 24 -14.76 -26.56 7.13
CA ALA A 24 -15.19 -25.16 7.08
C ALA A 24 -16.34 -24.90 6.08
N LYS A 25 -16.43 -25.69 5.00
CA LYS A 25 -17.52 -25.59 4.00
C LYS A 25 -18.88 -25.99 4.56
N THR A 26 -18.91 -26.89 5.55
CA THR A 26 -20.16 -27.39 6.14
C THR A 26 -20.64 -26.56 7.31
N LEU A 27 -19.82 -25.63 7.82
CA LEU A 27 -20.15 -24.84 9.02
C LEU A 27 -21.07 -23.68 8.65
N SER A 28 -22.17 -23.56 9.38
CA SER A 28 -22.99 -22.36 9.40
C SER A 28 -22.29 -21.23 10.18
N PRO A 29 -22.64 -19.95 9.91
CA PRO A 29 -22.15 -18.82 10.70
C PRO A 29 -22.42 -18.97 12.21
N GLU A 30 -23.57 -19.52 12.58
CA GLU A 30 -23.98 -19.73 13.98
C GLU A 30 -23.10 -20.78 14.67
N GLU A 31 -22.90 -21.93 14.04
CA GLU A 31 -21.98 -22.96 14.55
C GLU A 31 -20.55 -22.42 14.64
N MET A 32 -20.15 -21.63 13.65
CA MET A 32 -18.85 -21.02 13.63
C MET A 32 -18.64 -19.99 14.74
N GLU A 33 -19.68 -19.49 15.40
CA GLU A 33 -19.60 -18.53 16.52
C GLU A 33 -19.91 -19.18 17.89
N GLY A 34 -20.79 -20.17 17.94
CA GLY A 34 -21.22 -20.83 19.18
C GLY A 34 -20.56 -22.17 19.50
N SER A 35 -19.92 -22.86 18.55
CA SER A 35 -19.39 -24.19 18.78
C SER A 35 -18.19 -24.23 19.73
N THR A 36 -18.16 -25.23 20.59
CA THR A 36 -17.04 -25.58 21.49
C THR A 36 -16.19 -26.74 20.95
N ASP A 37 -16.55 -27.29 19.78
CA ASP A 37 -15.77 -28.33 19.10
C ASP A 37 -14.32 -27.85 18.87
N PRO A 38 -13.30 -28.58 19.38
CA PRO A 38 -11.90 -28.21 19.20
C PRO A 38 -11.50 -27.94 17.75
N GLU A 39 -12.08 -28.65 16.78
CA GLU A 39 -11.79 -28.47 15.36
C GLU A 39 -12.37 -27.14 14.86
N VAL A 40 -13.61 -26.81 15.22
CA VAL A 40 -14.25 -25.52 14.88
C VAL A 40 -13.52 -24.35 15.55
N LEU A 41 -13.13 -24.51 16.81
CA LEU A 41 -12.33 -23.50 17.52
C LEU A 41 -10.97 -23.29 16.85
N ARG A 42 -10.33 -24.36 16.34
CA ARG A 42 -9.09 -24.25 15.57
C ARG A 42 -9.30 -23.47 14.28
N ILE A 43 -10.31 -23.81 13.49
CA ILE A 43 -10.65 -23.09 12.24
C ILE A 43 -10.90 -21.61 12.54
N ARG A 44 -11.67 -21.30 13.59
CA ARG A 44 -11.94 -19.91 14.01
C ARG A 44 -10.66 -19.18 14.35
N ARG A 45 -9.77 -19.76 15.16
CA ARG A 45 -8.49 -19.14 15.53
C ARG A 45 -7.62 -18.85 14.31
N MET A 46 -7.55 -19.76 13.35
CA MET A 46 -6.79 -19.57 12.11
C MET A 46 -7.36 -18.41 11.28
N ALA A 47 -8.67 -18.39 11.06
CA ALA A 47 -9.31 -17.29 10.33
C ALA A 47 -9.11 -15.93 11.02
N LEU A 48 -9.19 -15.90 12.36
CA LEU A 48 -8.94 -14.69 13.14
C LEU A 48 -7.46 -14.25 13.09
N ALA A 49 -6.51 -15.19 13.03
CA ALA A 49 -5.10 -14.88 12.89
C ALA A 49 -4.79 -14.18 11.55
N VAL A 50 -5.34 -14.71 10.45
CA VAL A 50 -5.24 -14.08 9.11
C VAL A 50 -5.89 -12.70 9.12
N ARG A 51 -7.14 -12.59 9.63
CA ARG A 51 -7.83 -11.30 9.74
C ARG A 51 -7.01 -10.28 10.54
N GLY A 52 -6.46 -10.69 11.67
CA GLY A 52 -5.65 -9.83 12.53
C GLY A 52 -4.38 -9.35 11.83
N GLU A 53 -3.73 -10.20 11.04
CA GLU A 53 -2.56 -9.82 10.26
C GLU A 53 -2.90 -8.79 9.19
N VAL A 54 -3.96 -9.02 8.41
CA VAL A 54 -4.44 -8.10 7.37
C VAL A 54 -4.78 -6.73 7.98
N CYS A 55 -5.55 -6.70 9.08
CA CYS A 55 -5.89 -5.46 9.76
C CYS A 55 -4.65 -4.71 10.23
N ARG A 56 -3.65 -5.41 10.80
CA ARG A 56 -2.38 -4.78 11.20
C ARG A 56 -1.67 -4.18 9.99
N MET A 57 -1.52 -4.94 8.92
CA MET A 57 -0.81 -4.49 7.72
C MET A 57 -1.46 -3.26 7.11
N ARG A 58 -2.79 -3.26 6.95
CA ARG A 58 -3.53 -2.10 6.46
C ARG A 58 -3.31 -0.83 7.30
N GLY A 59 -3.14 -0.96 8.62
CA GLY A 59 -2.89 0.19 9.51
C GLY A 59 -1.42 0.65 9.60
N PHE A 60 -0.47 -0.27 9.49
CA PHE A 60 0.94 0.01 9.80
C PHE A 60 1.85 0.15 8.59
N ILE A 61 1.44 -0.30 7.40
CA ILE A 61 2.25 -0.11 6.19
C ILE A 61 2.45 1.38 5.93
N ARG A 62 3.67 1.71 5.51
CA ARG A 62 4.05 3.04 5.06
C ARG A 62 4.45 2.92 3.60
N LEU A 63 3.73 3.66 2.76
CA LEU A 63 3.97 3.69 1.33
C LEU A 63 4.91 4.85 1.02
N ALA A 64 5.96 4.57 0.25
CA ALA A 64 6.83 5.56 -0.34
C ALA A 64 6.53 5.66 -1.85
N PRO A 65 6.57 6.86 -2.44
CA PRO A 65 6.44 7.00 -3.88
C PRO A 65 7.71 6.52 -4.59
N LEU A 66 7.53 6.01 -5.80
CA LEU A 66 8.59 5.83 -6.79
C LEU A 66 8.08 6.47 -8.10
N GLY A 67 8.50 7.70 -8.35
CA GLY A 67 7.90 8.55 -9.38
C GLY A 67 6.41 8.82 -9.12
N ASP A 68 5.69 9.18 -10.18
CA ASP A 68 4.29 9.56 -10.05
C ASP A 68 3.32 8.38 -10.03
N ARG A 69 3.67 7.23 -10.61
CA ARG A 69 2.70 6.14 -10.87
C ARG A 69 2.84 4.96 -9.91
N VAL A 70 3.85 4.93 -9.06
CA VAL A 70 4.14 3.77 -8.20
C VAL A 70 4.19 4.18 -6.74
N LEU A 71 3.54 3.39 -5.89
CA LEU A 71 3.67 3.45 -4.44
C LEU A 71 4.16 2.10 -3.94
N TRP A 72 5.16 2.10 -3.06
CA TRP A 72 5.76 0.88 -2.58
C TRP A 72 5.90 0.83 -1.07
N GLY A 73 5.93 -0.36 -0.48
CA GLY A 73 6.07 -0.52 0.97
C GLY A 73 6.61 -1.89 1.36
N ARG A 74 7.29 -1.95 2.50
CA ARG A 74 7.81 -3.23 3.03
C ARG A 74 6.74 -3.98 3.82
N ILE A 75 6.56 -5.25 3.51
CA ILE A 75 5.73 -6.19 4.27
C ILE A 75 6.43 -7.53 4.37
N SER A 76 6.25 -8.24 5.48
CA SER A 76 6.68 -9.64 5.58
C SER A 76 5.55 -10.45 6.23
N PRO A 77 4.56 -10.86 5.42
CA PRO A 77 3.39 -11.56 5.92
C PRO A 77 3.70 -12.99 6.33
N HIS A 78 3.06 -13.43 7.41
CA HIS A 78 3.16 -14.80 7.89
C HIS A 78 2.22 -15.75 7.17
N HIS A 79 1.07 -15.23 6.74
CA HIS A 79 0.05 -15.94 5.95
C HIS A 79 0.04 -15.40 4.51
N ASP A 80 -0.66 -16.06 3.60
CA ASP A 80 -0.76 -15.64 2.20
C ASP A 80 -1.78 -14.50 2.04
N VAL A 81 -1.39 -13.30 2.47
CA VAL A 81 -2.26 -12.11 2.53
C VAL A 81 -1.74 -10.94 1.70
N GLY A 82 -0.63 -11.12 0.99
CA GLY A 82 0.05 -10.05 0.26
C GLY A 82 -0.89 -9.32 -0.70
N PHE A 83 -1.59 -10.07 -1.55
CA PHE A 83 -2.58 -9.50 -2.47
C PHE A 83 -3.77 -8.84 -1.75
N GLU A 84 -4.30 -9.42 -0.67
CA GLU A 84 -5.42 -8.79 0.05
C GLU A 84 -5.06 -7.43 0.64
N VAL A 85 -3.78 -7.22 0.93
CA VAL A 85 -3.23 -5.98 1.44
C VAL A 85 -2.90 -5.02 0.30
N SER A 86 -2.21 -5.45 -0.76
CA SER A 86 -1.89 -4.58 -1.90
C SER A 86 -3.15 -4.11 -2.63
N ASP A 87 -4.15 -4.99 -2.79
CA ASP A 87 -5.44 -4.69 -3.39
C ASP A 87 -6.24 -3.65 -2.62
N PHE A 88 -6.13 -3.66 -1.29
CA PHE A 88 -6.76 -2.65 -0.44
C PHE A 88 -6.20 -1.26 -0.75
N PHE A 89 -4.89 -1.14 -0.89
CA PHE A 89 -4.26 0.13 -1.25
C PHE A 89 -4.51 0.50 -2.71
N ALA A 90 -4.52 -0.46 -3.64
CA ALA A 90 -4.74 -0.18 -5.06
C ALA A 90 -6.12 0.43 -5.29
N ARG A 91 -7.15 -0.08 -4.61
CA ARG A 91 -8.50 0.52 -4.65
C ARG A 91 -8.55 1.93 -4.05
N ARG A 92 -7.68 2.24 -3.08
CA ARG A 92 -7.60 3.57 -2.45
C ARG A 92 -6.81 4.58 -3.28
N PHE A 93 -5.89 4.11 -4.11
CA PHE A 93 -5.10 4.92 -5.02
C PHE A 93 -5.29 4.47 -6.48
N PRO A 94 -6.49 4.66 -7.08
CA PRO A 94 -6.75 4.26 -8.46
C PRO A 94 -5.73 4.85 -9.44
N GLY A 95 -5.29 4.04 -10.40
CA GLY A 95 -4.27 4.42 -11.38
C GLY A 95 -2.83 4.44 -10.85
N LYS A 96 -2.61 4.14 -9.56
CA LYS A 96 -1.26 3.90 -9.01
C LYS A 96 -1.00 2.40 -8.91
N LEU A 97 0.20 1.98 -9.30
CA LEU A 97 0.70 0.64 -9.05
C LEU A 97 1.16 0.55 -7.59
N ILE A 98 0.57 -0.35 -6.82
CA ILE A 98 0.99 -0.64 -5.45
C ILE A 98 1.93 -1.83 -5.47
N VAL A 99 3.14 -1.68 -4.93
CA VAL A 99 4.14 -2.75 -4.82
C VAL A 99 4.49 -2.98 -3.36
N LEU A 100 4.09 -4.11 -2.81
CA LEU A 100 4.43 -4.49 -1.44
C LEU A 100 5.36 -5.68 -1.44
N GLY A 101 6.30 -5.78 -0.51
CA GLY A 101 7.11 -6.99 -0.42
C GLY A 101 8.20 -6.99 0.63
N ASP A 102 8.95 -8.09 0.64
CA ASP A 102 10.21 -8.21 1.36
C ASP A 102 11.34 -8.60 0.39
N GLY A 103 12.45 -9.12 0.91
CA GLY A 103 13.58 -9.55 0.09
C GLY A 103 13.33 -10.85 -0.69
N ARG A 104 12.19 -11.52 -0.52
CA ARG A 104 11.92 -12.83 -1.13
C ARG A 104 10.69 -12.83 -2.03
N ARG A 105 9.69 -12.04 -1.68
CA ARG A 105 8.42 -11.96 -2.43
C ARG A 105 7.98 -10.52 -2.56
N SER A 106 7.32 -10.22 -3.68
CA SER A 106 6.60 -8.97 -3.89
C SER A 106 5.20 -9.25 -4.44
N TRP A 107 4.27 -8.36 -4.11
CA TRP A 107 2.89 -8.35 -4.53
C TRP A 107 2.60 -6.99 -5.14
N SER A 108 2.33 -6.99 -6.44
CA SER A 108 2.01 -5.81 -7.22
C SER A 108 0.52 -5.81 -7.55
N SER A 109 -0.20 -4.73 -7.20
CA SER A 109 -1.62 -4.55 -7.53
C SER A 109 -1.88 -3.19 -8.17
N LEU A 110 -2.60 -3.16 -9.29
CA LEU A 110 -3.07 -1.96 -9.96
C LEU A 110 -4.59 -2.00 -10.08
N TYR A 111 -5.25 -0.92 -9.65
CA TYR A 111 -6.69 -0.74 -9.86
C TYR A 111 -6.92 0.33 -10.94
N ALA A 112 -7.43 -0.08 -12.10
CA ALA A 112 -7.67 0.81 -13.23
C ALA A 112 -8.92 0.36 -14.00
N GLY A 113 -9.79 1.30 -14.38
CA GLY A 113 -10.98 1.00 -15.18
C GLY A 113 -11.96 0.02 -14.54
N GLY A 114 -12.01 -0.03 -13.20
CA GLY A 114 -12.85 -1.00 -12.47
C GLY A 114 -12.24 -2.40 -12.34
N LEU A 115 -11.09 -2.65 -12.99
CA LEU A 115 -10.36 -3.92 -12.94
C LEU A 115 -9.19 -3.85 -11.97
N LEU A 116 -8.87 -5.01 -11.42
CA LEU A 116 -7.75 -5.19 -10.51
C LEU A 116 -6.76 -6.17 -11.14
N LEU A 117 -5.54 -5.70 -11.37
CA LEU A 117 -4.46 -6.46 -12.00
C LEU A 117 -3.41 -6.80 -10.96
N HIS A 118 -3.01 -8.07 -10.91
CA HIS A 118 -2.06 -8.60 -9.92
C HIS A 118 -0.84 -9.21 -10.58
N GLN A 119 0.32 -9.05 -9.94
CA GLN A 119 1.54 -9.74 -10.30
C GLN A 119 2.33 -10.08 -9.03
N GLU A 120 2.89 -11.29 -8.98
CA GLU A 120 3.85 -11.70 -7.94
C GLU A 120 5.27 -11.61 -8.50
N GLY A 121 6.21 -11.17 -7.68
CA GLY A 121 7.62 -11.07 -8.03
C GLY A 121 8.56 -11.68 -6.98
N GLY A 122 9.84 -11.82 -7.36
CA GLY A 122 10.88 -12.47 -6.54
C GLY A 122 11.44 -11.62 -5.40
N GLY A 123 10.84 -10.48 -5.09
CA GLY A 123 11.27 -9.57 -4.03
C GLY A 123 11.10 -8.11 -4.40
N LEU A 124 10.89 -7.29 -3.38
CA LEU A 124 10.58 -5.87 -3.52
C LEU A 124 11.67 -5.09 -4.26
N ALA A 125 12.94 -5.28 -3.89
CA ALA A 125 14.04 -4.54 -4.51
C ALA A 125 14.20 -4.87 -6.01
N ALA A 126 14.08 -6.15 -6.37
CA ALA A 126 14.16 -6.58 -7.76
C ALA A 126 13.01 -5.98 -8.58
N THR A 127 11.77 -6.12 -8.09
CA THR A 127 10.58 -5.57 -8.77
C THR A 127 10.66 -4.04 -8.92
N LEU A 128 11.12 -3.30 -7.90
CA LEU A 128 11.27 -1.85 -8.02
C LEU A 128 12.37 -1.45 -9.02
N SER A 129 13.46 -2.20 -9.09
CA SER A 129 14.53 -1.97 -10.07
C SER A 129 14.04 -2.19 -11.50
N GLU A 130 13.27 -3.27 -11.73
CA GLU A 130 12.64 -3.55 -13.04
C GLU A 130 11.70 -2.43 -13.44
N ILE A 131 10.84 -1.99 -12.52
CA ILE A 131 9.88 -0.90 -12.79
C ILE A 131 10.60 0.42 -13.05
N SER A 132 11.64 0.76 -12.28
CA SER A 132 12.44 1.96 -12.51
C SER A 132 13.06 1.97 -13.89
N GLY A 133 13.68 0.86 -14.31
CA GLY A 133 14.27 0.75 -15.64
C GLY A 133 13.24 0.93 -16.77
N ILE A 134 12.03 0.39 -16.60
CA ILE A 134 10.93 0.61 -17.57
C ILE A 134 10.51 2.08 -17.60
N MET A 135 10.41 2.74 -16.44
CA MET A 135 10.04 4.16 -16.39
C MET A 135 11.09 5.05 -17.06
N ASP A 136 12.37 4.75 -16.87
CA ASP A 136 13.47 5.50 -17.50
C ASP A 136 13.45 5.36 -19.03
N LEU A 137 13.14 4.17 -19.55
CA LEU A 137 12.97 3.93 -20.99
C LEU A 137 11.78 4.72 -21.56
N LEU A 138 10.63 4.68 -20.90
CA LEU A 138 9.43 5.41 -21.33
C LEU A 138 9.62 6.93 -21.27
N ALA A 139 10.45 7.43 -20.35
CA ALA A 139 10.80 8.85 -20.28
C ALA A 139 11.63 9.29 -21.50
N GLN A 140 12.56 8.45 -21.97
CA GLN A 140 13.39 8.74 -23.14
C GLN A 140 12.56 8.81 -24.44
N GLU A 141 11.57 7.91 -24.61
CA GLU A 141 10.68 7.91 -25.78
C GLU A 141 9.80 9.18 -25.85
N GLY A 142 9.33 9.70 -24.71
CA GLY A 142 8.54 10.93 -24.65
C GLY A 142 9.34 12.20 -24.98
N GLU A 143 10.65 12.21 -24.70
CA GLU A 143 11.55 13.32 -25.07
C GLU A 143 11.87 13.34 -26.57
N GLU A 144 11.97 12.17 -27.20
CA GLU A 144 12.17 12.05 -28.66
C GLU A 144 10.93 12.50 -29.45
N GLU A 145 9.72 12.13 -29.02
CA GLU A 145 8.47 12.63 -29.61
C GLU A 145 8.27 14.16 -29.41
N GLY A 146 8.69 14.69 -28.25
CA GLY A 146 8.64 16.12 -27.96
C GLY A 146 9.62 16.95 -28.81
N ARG A 147 10.80 16.39 -29.13
CA ARG A 147 11.79 17.01 -30.04
C ARG A 147 11.29 17.04 -31.48
N GLN A 148 10.73 15.94 -31.99
CA GLN A 148 10.19 15.89 -33.35
C GLN A 148 9.02 16.88 -33.55
N ARG A 149 8.17 17.06 -32.53
CA ARG A 149 7.05 18.02 -32.58
C ARG A 149 7.47 19.50 -32.47
N SER A 150 8.67 19.76 -31.95
CA SER A 150 9.26 21.10 -31.87
C SER A 150 9.97 21.51 -33.16
N GLU A 151 10.43 20.55 -33.97
CA GLU A 151 11.04 20.80 -35.28
C GLU A 151 10.00 21.08 -36.38
N GLU A 152 8.78 20.54 -36.29
CA GLU A 152 7.71 20.80 -37.28
C GLU A 152 7.05 22.20 -37.18
N LYS A 153 7.27 22.96 -36.10
CA LYS A 153 6.75 24.34 -35.95
C LYS A 153 7.79 25.44 -36.23
N GLY A 154 8.89 25.10 -36.89
CA GLY A 154 9.89 26.05 -37.36
C GLY A 154 9.55 26.71 -38.71
N GLY A 155 8.47 27.50 -38.78
CA GLY A 155 8.12 28.33 -39.94
C GLY A 155 7.75 29.75 -39.50
N LYS A 156 8.60 30.73 -39.83
CA LYS A 156 8.59 32.14 -39.40
C LYS A 156 7.30 32.90 -39.77
N ASP A 157 6.88 33.83 -38.91
CA ASP A 157 6.90 35.26 -39.24
C ASP A 157 6.80 36.14 -37.97
N GLN A 158 7.58 37.24 -37.98
CA GLN A 158 7.76 38.18 -36.88
C GLN A 158 6.65 39.24 -36.86
N ALA A 159 6.21 39.63 -35.67
CA ALA A 159 5.82 41.01 -35.38
C ALA A 159 6.15 41.32 -33.92
N GLU A 160 7.12 42.20 -33.72
CA GLU A 160 7.49 42.75 -32.42
C GLU A 160 6.30 43.54 -31.85
N THR A 161 5.91 43.23 -30.63
CA THR A 161 5.19 44.19 -29.78
C THR A 161 5.79 44.09 -28.38
N LYS A 162 6.62 45.09 -28.05
CA LYS A 162 7.07 45.34 -26.68
C LYS A 162 5.86 45.66 -25.82
N VAL A 163 5.55 44.79 -24.88
CA VAL A 163 4.70 45.10 -23.72
C VAL A 163 5.53 44.79 -22.49
N GLU A 164 5.77 45.82 -21.68
CA GLU A 164 6.47 45.73 -20.40
C GLU A 164 5.79 44.70 -19.48
N PRO A 165 6.56 43.95 -18.66
CA PRO A 165 6.00 42.94 -17.78
C PRO A 165 5.26 43.64 -16.63
N GLN A 166 3.93 43.60 -16.67
CA GLN A 166 3.11 43.93 -15.51
C GLN A 166 3.29 42.85 -14.45
N HIS A 167 3.86 43.24 -13.31
CA HIS A 167 3.92 42.46 -12.09
C HIS A 167 2.51 42.01 -11.67
N ILE A 168 2.19 40.73 -11.91
CA ILE A 168 1.12 40.03 -11.21
C ILE A 168 1.80 39.11 -10.21
N GLY A 169 1.44 39.30 -8.94
CA GLY A 169 2.17 38.83 -7.77
C GLY A 169 2.55 37.35 -7.79
N ALA A 170 3.69 37.07 -7.17
CA ALA A 170 4.15 35.73 -6.86
C ALA A 170 3.03 34.94 -6.17
N VAL A 171 2.43 34.00 -6.89
CA VAL A 171 1.68 32.92 -6.27
C VAL A 171 2.72 31.92 -5.79
N GLU A 172 3.00 32.00 -4.50
CA GLU A 172 3.82 31.06 -3.76
C GLU A 172 3.44 29.63 -4.14
N ARG A 173 4.41 28.87 -4.65
CA ARG A 173 4.26 27.42 -4.82
C ARG A 173 3.98 26.83 -3.43
N PRO A 174 2.86 26.11 -3.18
CA PRO A 174 2.70 25.42 -1.93
C PRO A 174 3.62 24.21 -1.94
N GLY A 175 4.85 24.42 -1.47
CA GLY A 175 5.78 23.36 -1.14
C GLY A 175 5.33 22.62 0.12
N THR A 176 4.24 21.84 0.05
CA THR A 176 3.77 20.97 1.17
C THR A 176 2.76 19.90 0.73
N ALA A 177 2.67 19.52 -0.55
CA ALA A 177 1.65 18.56 -1.00
C ALA A 177 1.79 17.14 -0.38
N ALA A 178 3.00 16.71 -0.03
CA ALA A 178 3.22 15.44 0.67
C ALA A 178 2.67 15.50 2.11
N ALA A 179 2.94 16.58 2.84
CA ALA A 179 2.48 16.76 4.22
C ALA A 179 0.95 16.84 4.31
N ASP A 180 0.28 17.43 3.31
CA ASP A 180 -1.19 17.50 3.26
C ASP A 180 -1.84 16.15 2.96
N LEU A 181 -1.28 15.34 2.05
CA LEU A 181 -1.76 13.98 1.77
C LEU A 181 -1.65 13.07 3.00
N TRP A 182 -0.55 13.18 3.76
CA TRP A 182 -0.37 12.46 5.01
C TRP A 182 -1.32 12.96 6.11
N THR A 183 -1.57 14.27 6.17
CA THR A 183 -2.49 14.86 7.14
C THR A 183 -3.93 14.36 6.91
N VAL A 184 -4.39 14.33 5.66
CA VAL A 184 -5.69 13.77 5.29
C VAL A 184 -5.75 12.25 5.53
N TYR A 185 -4.66 11.52 5.24
CA TYR A 185 -4.57 10.07 5.50
C TYR A 185 -4.69 9.74 7.00
N TYR A 186 -3.93 10.42 7.86
CA TYR A 186 -3.98 10.23 9.30
C TYR A 186 -5.29 10.72 9.91
N GLN A 187 -5.84 11.85 9.47
CA GLN A 187 -7.15 12.34 9.92
C GLN A 187 -8.29 11.38 9.54
N SER A 188 -8.20 10.69 8.39
CA SER A 188 -9.22 9.72 7.96
C SER A 188 -9.12 8.36 8.65
N LEU A 189 -7.95 8.00 9.21
CA LEU A 189 -7.73 6.75 9.95
C LEU A 189 -7.84 6.92 11.47
N ASP A 190 -7.77 8.16 11.97
CA ASP A 190 -7.74 8.48 13.40
C ASP A 190 -8.83 9.49 13.84
N GLU A 191 -10.02 9.40 13.24
CA GLU A 191 -11.24 9.62 14.01
C GLU A 191 -11.86 8.26 14.37
N PRO A 192 -11.34 7.56 15.40
CA PRO A 192 -12.21 6.67 16.14
C PRO A 192 -13.36 7.55 16.60
N ARG A 193 -14.59 7.28 16.13
CA ARG A 193 -15.81 7.96 16.58
C ARG A 193 -15.68 8.22 18.08
N LYS A 194 -15.38 9.48 18.44
CA LYS A 194 -14.89 9.88 19.76
C LYS A 194 -16.03 9.86 20.76
N ALA A 195 -16.46 8.68 21.16
CA ALA A 195 -17.13 8.51 22.44
C ALA A 195 -16.05 8.25 23.49
N GLY A 196 -15.47 9.31 24.08
CA GLY A 196 -14.79 9.17 25.37
C GLY A 196 -13.37 9.72 25.56
N GLY A 197 -12.80 10.50 24.64
CA GLY A 197 -11.69 11.44 24.94
C GLY A 197 -10.38 10.89 25.54
N ARG A 198 -10.15 9.57 25.62
CA ARG A 198 -8.90 9.02 26.17
C ARG A 198 -7.86 8.82 25.08
N ARG A 199 -6.66 9.37 25.30
CA ARG A 199 -5.47 9.13 24.46
C ARG A 199 -5.04 7.66 24.57
N TYR A 200 -4.74 7.03 23.45
CA TYR A 200 -4.24 5.65 23.40
C TYR A 200 -2.83 5.56 24.03
N GLY A 201 -2.71 4.89 25.18
CA GLY A 201 -1.44 4.71 25.92
C GLY A 201 -0.82 3.32 25.79
N GLY A 202 -1.30 2.48 24.87
CA GLY A 202 -0.83 1.10 24.72
C GLY A 202 0.51 1.02 23.97
N ARG A 203 1.49 0.30 24.52
CA ARG A 203 2.73 -0.06 23.80
C ARG A 203 2.39 -0.92 22.57
N ILE A 204 2.87 -0.53 21.40
CA ILE A 204 2.78 -1.34 20.16
C ILE A 204 3.57 -2.64 20.38
N SER A 205 2.97 -3.79 20.05
CA SER A 205 3.62 -5.09 20.24
C SER A 205 4.81 -5.28 19.30
N LYS A 206 5.89 -5.92 19.77
CA LYS A 206 7.10 -6.22 18.98
C LYS A 206 6.78 -6.96 17.68
N ARG A 207 5.77 -7.85 17.71
CA ARG A 207 5.26 -8.56 16.52
C ARG A 207 4.73 -7.59 15.45
N SER A 208 4.05 -6.52 15.87
CA SER A 208 3.46 -5.52 14.95
C SER A 208 4.54 -4.62 14.34
N ILE A 209 5.54 -4.25 15.13
CA ILE A 209 6.73 -3.51 14.68
C ILE A 209 7.47 -4.30 13.59
N LYS A 210 7.78 -5.57 13.86
CA LYS A 210 8.50 -6.45 12.92
C LYS A 210 7.69 -6.71 11.64
N SER A 211 6.38 -6.95 11.73
CA SER A 211 5.53 -7.19 10.55
C SER A 211 5.38 -5.97 9.65
N ALA A 212 5.55 -4.76 10.21
CA ALA A 212 5.51 -3.50 9.49
C ALA A 212 6.90 -3.03 8.99
N GLY A 213 7.95 -3.84 9.18
CA GLY A 213 9.32 -3.49 8.80
C GLY A 213 9.91 -2.32 9.60
N LEU A 214 9.34 -1.99 10.77
CA LEU A 214 9.79 -0.93 11.67
C LEU A 214 10.93 -1.42 12.57
N ASP A 215 11.95 -2.09 12.04
CA ASP A 215 13.14 -2.39 12.81
C ASP A 215 14.00 -1.11 12.88
N ALA A 216 13.62 -0.18 13.77
CA ALA A 216 14.53 0.86 14.20
C ALA A 216 15.61 0.17 15.04
N GLU A 217 16.84 0.15 14.54
CA GLU A 217 18.00 -0.21 15.36
C GLU A 217 17.95 0.61 16.64
N LYS A 218 17.77 -0.06 17.78
CA LYS A 218 17.92 0.57 19.09
C LYS A 218 19.41 0.71 19.38
N GLY A 219 20.09 1.58 18.63
CA GLY A 219 21.26 2.28 19.13
C GLY A 219 20.79 3.27 20.18
N SER A 220 21.47 3.33 21.32
CA SER A 220 21.23 4.34 22.37
C SER A 220 21.72 5.72 21.92
N GLY A 221 21.17 6.23 20.83
CA GLY A 221 21.39 7.56 20.30
C GLY A 221 20.05 8.10 19.85
N SER A 222 19.70 9.29 20.31
CA SER A 222 18.48 10.00 19.92
C SER A 222 18.35 10.06 18.39
N ALA A 223 17.45 9.27 17.82
CA ALA A 223 17.07 9.42 16.42
C ALA A 223 16.51 10.84 16.23
N LYS A 224 17.15 11.63 15.38
CA LYS A 224 16.69 12.99 15.08
C LYS A 224 15.79 12.93 13.86
N LEU A 225 14.87 13.89 13.76
CA LEU A 225 13.89 13.99 12.66
C LEU A 225 14.53 14.03 11.26
N GLN A 226 15.82 14.35 11.19
CA GLN A 226 16.63 14.43 9.97
C GLN A 226 17.04 13.04 9.45
N ASP A 227 16.97 11.99 10.28
CA ASP A 227 17.27 10.62 9.88
C ASP A 227 16.11 9.97 9.08
N PHE A 228 15.04 10.73 8.83
CA PHE A 228 13.78 10.29 8.21
C PHE A 228 13.39 11.11 6.95
N ILE A 229 14.34 11.84 6.34
CA ILE A 229 14.15 12.53 5.04
C ILE A 229 15.01 11.87 3.98
#